data_AF-A0A1D8JFZ2-F1
#
_entry.id   AF-A0A1D8JFZ2-F1
#
_cell.length_a   1.000
_cell.length_b   1.000
_cell.length_c   1.000
_cell.angle_alpha   90.00
_cell.angle_beta   90.00
_cell.angle_gamma   90.00
#
_symmetry.space_group_name_H-M   'P 1'
#
loop_
_entity.id
_entity.type
_entity.pdbx_description
1 polymer ?
#
loop_
_entity_poly.entity_id
_entity_poly.type
_entity_poly.pdbx_seq_one_letter_code
_entity_poly.pdbx_strand_id
1 'polypeptide(L)'
;MGTNFGQTFTNLLPALESKRNEFVLYGYTTVTKEDIWVYCLRKVWRNKNVEELPVHKIANDILQISPAAFMTFTQIEAQRDADWFSDLNSDELQMLLGPRNENNAES
;
A
#
# COMPACT_ATOMS: atom_id res chain seq x y z
N MET A 1 11.02 -10.34 17.71
CA MET A 1 10.73 -8.91 17.52
C MET A 1 9.47 -8.81 16.67
N GLY A 2 8.32 -8.67 17.31
CA GLY A 2 7.02 -8.77 16.64
C GLY A 2 6.39 -7.39 16.46
N THR A 3 5.97 -7.10 15.23
CA THR A 3 4.87 -6.19 14.84
C THR A 3 4.90 -4.77 15.42
N ASN A 4 5.82 -3.92 14.95
CA ASN A 4 5.77 -2.47 15.21
C ASN A 4 4.98 -1.68 14.13
N PHE A 5 4.74 -2.27 12.96
CA PHE A 5 4.06 -1.61 11.83
C PHE A 5 2.70 -0.99 12.17
N GLY A 6 1.85 -1.72 12.91
CA GLY A 6 0.55 -1.21 13.33
C GLY A 6 0.66 0.00 14.28
N GLN A 7 1.68 0.02 15.14
CA GLN A 7 1.94 1.13 16.05
C GLN A 7 2.48 2.35 15.31
N THR A 8 3.42 2.16 14.37
CA THR A 8 3.95 3.26 13.53
C THR A 8 2.85 3.92 12.72
N PHE A 9 1.97 3.13 12.10
CA PHE A 9 0.81 3.66 11.37
C PHE A 9 -0.12 4.46 12.30
N THR A 10 -0.46 3.90 13.47
CA THR A 10 -1.31 4.55 14.47
C THR A 10 -0.74 5.90 14.91
N ASN A 11 0.56 5.97 15.17
CA ASN A 11 1.25 7.20 15.56
C ASN A 11 1.23 8.29 14.47
N LEU A 12 1.05 7.90 13.21
CA LEU A 12 1.08 8.78 12.05
C LEU A 12 -0.31 9.10 11.50
N LEU A 13 -1.38 8.59 12.12
CA LEU A 13 -2.76 8.92 11.76
C LEU A 13 -3.00 10.43 11.61
N PRO A 14 -2.46 11.33 12.47
CA PRO A 14 -2.65 12.77 12.27
C PRO A 14 -2.07 13.30 10.94
N ALA A 15 -0.87 12.85 10.56
CA ALA A 15 -0.23 13.26 9.32
C ALA A 15 -0.93 12.67 8.09
N LEU A 16 -1.31 11.39 8.17
CA LEU A 16 -2.07 10.69 7.13
C LEU A 16 -3.44 11.33 6.90
N GLU A 17 -4.16 11.66 7.98
CA GLU A 17 -5.46 12.33 7.92
C GLU A 17 -5.32 13.74 7.33
N SER A 18 -4.31 14.50 7.74
CA SER A 18 -4.03 15.82 7.16
C SER A 18 -3.76 15.73 5.65
N LYS A 19 -2.93 14.78 5.22
CA LYS A 19 -2.62 14.60 3.79
C LYS A 19 -3.83 14.10 3.00
N ARG A 20 -4.64 13.20 3.57
CA ARG A 20 -5.90 12.77 2.97
C ARG A 20 -6.83 13.96 2.75
N ASN A 21 -7.00 14.82 3.75
CA ASN A 21 -7.87 15.99 3.63
C ASN A 21 -7.38 16.98 2.56
N GLU A 22 -6.07 17.15 2.42
CA GLU A 22 -5.49 17.90 1.31
C GLU A 22 -5.83 17.28 -0.05
N PHE A 23 -5.71 15.97 -0.22
CA PHE A 23 -6.10 15.30 -1.46
C PHE A 23 -7.60 15.45 -1.76
N VAL A 24 -8.47 15.31 -0.76
CA VAL A 24 -9.91 15.57 -0.90
C VAL A 24 -10.16 17.01 -1.35
N LEU A 25 -9.43 17.98 -0.81
CA LEU A 25 -9.54 19.40 -1.20
C LEU A 25 -9.17 19.61 -2.67
N TYR A 26 -8.21 18.85 -3.20
CA TYR A 26 -7.86 18.85 -4.63
C TYR A 26 -8.81 18.02 -5.52
N GLY A 27 -9.89 17.46 -4.95
CA GLY A 27 -10.91 16.70 -5.68
C GLY A 27 -10.71 15.18 -5.69
N TYR A 28 -9.69 14.66 -4.99
CA TYR A 28 -9.39 13.22 -4.91
C TYR A 28 -10.13 12.59 -3.74
N THR A 29 -11.46 12.44 -3.86
CA THR A 29 -12.33 12.07 -2.73
C THR A 29 -12.27 10.62 -2.30
N THR A 30 -11.76 9.72 -3.16
CA THR A 30 -11.69 8.28 -2.88
C THR A 30 -10.40 7.85 -2.18
N VAL A 31 -9.44 8.76 -2.00
CA VAL A 31 -8.14 8.40 -1.41
C VAL A 31 -8.27 8.13 0.09
N THR A 32 -7.74 7.00 0.53
CA THR A 32 -7.72 6.58 1.94
C THR A 32 -6.36 6.82 2.59
N LYS A 33 -6.29 6.74 3.93
CA LYS A 33 -5.01 6.85 4.66
C LYS A 33 -4.11 5.66 4.34
N GLU A 34 -4.72 4.50 4.14
CA GLU A 34 -4.11 3.24 3.79
C GLU A 34 -3.45 3.33 2.41
N ASP A 35 -4.12 3.93 1.42
CA ASP A 35 -3.53 4.16 0.09
C ASP A 35 -2.28 5.04 0.17
N ILE A 36 -2.34 6.11 0.97
CA ILE A 36 -1.20 7.03 1.19
C ILE A 36 -0.05 6.28 1.86
N TRP A 37 -0.33 5.46 2.87
CA TRP A 37 0.67 4.66 3.55
C TRP A 37 1.33 3.64 2.62
N VAL A 38 0.53 2.94 1.80
CA VAL A 38 1.01 1.99 0.79
C VAL A 38 1.91 2.69 -0.24
N TYR A 39 1.51 3.88 -0.70
CA TYR A 39 2.36 4.71 -1.56
C TYR A 39 3.71 5.00 -0.90
N CYS A 40 3.72 5.42 0.37
CA CYS A 40 4.97 5.69 1.07
C CYS A 40 5.87 4.45 1.14
N LEU A 41 5.32 3.28 1.50
CA LEU A 41 6.08 2.03 1.57
C LEU A 41 6.65 1.62 0.22
N ARG A 42 5.83 1.66 -0.85
CA ARG A 42 6.21 1.16 -2.18
C ARG A 42 7.09 2.14 -2.96
N LYS A 43 6.97 3.45 -2.71
CA LYS A 43 7.64 4.50 -3.50
C LYS A 43 8.63 5.34 -2.68
N VAL A 44 8.18 5.95 -1.59
CA VAL A 44 8.99 6.92 -0.81
C VAL A 44 10.08 6.23 0.02
N TRP A 45 9.77 5.06 0.56
CA TRP A 45 10.64 4.28 1.46
C TRP A 45 11.01 2.92 0.90
N ARG A 46 10.88 2.69 -0.41
CA ARG A 46 11.10 1.40 -1.09
C ARG A 46 12.38 0.67 -0.66
N ASN A 47 13.45 1.42 -0.38
CA ASN A 47 14.76 0.89 -0.01
C ASN A 47 15.20 1.30 1.42
N LYS A 48 14.26 1.67 2.29
CA LYS A 48 14.54 2.11 3.66
C LYS A 48 13.89 1.14 4.66
N ASN A 49 14.57 0.89 5.78
CA ASN A 49 13.93 0.24 6.92
C ASN A 49 13.08 1.27 7.66
N VAL A 50 11.76 1.23 7.46
CA VAL A 50 10.83 2.20 8.04
C VAL A 50 10.83 2.16 9.56
N GLU A 51 11.12 1.00 10.18
CA GLU A 51 11.19 0.86 11.63
C GLU A 51 12.37 1.61 12.26
N GLU A 52 13.41 1.89 11.48
CA GLU A 52 14.59 2.65 11.92
C GLU A 52 14.44 4.17 11.69
N LEU A 53 13.40 4.60 10.97
CA LEU A 53 13.19 6.00 10.68
C LEU A 53 12.57 6.72 11.89
N PRO A 54 13.10 7.89 12.28
CA PRO A 54 12.47 8.71 13.30
C PRO A 54 11.05 9.12 12.89
N VAL A 55 10.07 8.99 13.79
CA VAL A 55 8.64 9.31 13.54
C VAL A 55 8.45 10.68 12.89
N HIS A 56 9.20 11.70 13.33
CA HIS A 56 9.10 13.05 12.76
C HIS A 56 9.53 13.13 11.28
N LYS A 57 10.48 12.28 10.85
CA LYS A 57 10.87 12.17 9.43
C LYS A 57 9.78 11.50 8.63
N ILE A 58 9.18 10.44 9.16
CA ILE A 58 8.08 9.74 8.50
C ILE A 58 6.88 10.68 8.32
N ALA A 59 6.53 11.44 9.36
CA ALA A 59 5.46 12.44 9.30
C ALA A 59 5.76 13.54 8.25
N ASN A 60 6.99 14.05 8.21
CA ASN A 60 7.41 15.04 7.21
C ASN A 60 7.29 14.48 5.79
N ASP A 61 7.84 13.28 5.55
CA ASP A 61 7.76 12.60 4.26
C ASP A 61 6.29 12.43 3.79
N ILE A 62 5.37 12.08 4.69
CA ILE A 62 3.93 12.00 4.41
C ILE A 62 3.37 13.38 4.02
N LEU A 63 3.68 14.42 4.78
CA LEU A 63 3.14 15.77 4.55
C LEU A 63 3.72 16.44 3.29
N GLN A 64 4.87 15.98 2.77
CA GLN A 64 5.48 16.48 1.55
C GLN A 64 4.99 15.78 0.27
N ILE A 65 4.10 14.79 0.39
CA ILE A 65 3.57 14.09 -0.79
C ILE A 65 2.79 15.08 -1.67
N SER A 66 3.19 15.16 -2.95
CA SER A 66 2.47 15.88 -3.99
C SER A 66 1.29 15.05 -4.49
N PRO A 67 0.09 15.64 -4.65
CA PRO A 67 -1.06 14.96 -5.25
C PRO A 67 -0.73 14.41 -6.65
N ALA A 68 -0.03 15.17 -7.48
CA ALA A 68 0.34 14.74 -8.84
C ALA A 68 1.26 13.51 -8.84
N ALA A 69 2.22 13.46 -7.91
CA ALA A 69 3.14 12.33 -7.78
C ALA A 69 2.42 11.07 -7.28
N PHE A 70 1.53 11.23 -6.30
CA PHE A 70 0.68 10.15 -5.80
C PHE A 70 -0.19 9.56 -6.91
N MET A 71 -0.90 10.41 -7.66
CA MET A 71 -1.80 9.98 -8.73
C MET A 71 -1.07 9.26 -9.86
N THR A 72 0.08 9.77 -10.29
CA THR A 72 0.92 9.11 -11.30
C THR A 72 1.30 7.71 -10.85
N PHE A 73 1.69 7.54 -9.58
CA PHE A 73 2.03 6.22 -9.05
C PHE A 73 0.82 5.29 -9.02
N THR A 74 -0.32 5.73 -8.48
CA THR A 74 -1.51 4.88 -8.39
C THR A 74 -2.00 4.43 -9.76
N GLN A 75 -1.92 5.28 -10.78
CA GLN A 75 -2.30 4.91 -12.14
C GLN A 75 -1.37 3.86 -12.74
N ILE A 76 -0.05 4.00 -12.55
CA ILE A 76 0.94 3.02 -13.01
C ILE A 76 0.72 1.67 -12.33
N GLU A 77 0.50 1.65 -11.01
CA GLU A 77 0.32 0.38 -10.29
C GLU A 77 -1.00 -0.29 -10.66
N ALA A 78 -2.10 0.47 -10.82
CA ALA A 78 -3.37 -0.09 -11.28
C ALA A 78 -3.26 -0.73 -12.67
N GLN A 79 -2.47 -0.13 -13.57
CA GLN A 79 -2.20 -0.71 -14.89
C GLN A 79 -1.38 -2.01 -14.78
N ARG A 80 -0.33 -2.02 -13.95
CA ARG A 80 0.50 -3.22 -13.74
C ARG A 80 -0.29 -4.37 -13.11
N ASP A 81 -1.16 -4.07 -12.15
CA ASP A 81 -2.02 -5.07 -11.52
C ASP A 81 -3.01 -5.63 -12.56
N ALA A 82 -3.61 -4.78 -13.39
CA ALA A 82 -4.49 -5.20 -14.48
C ALA A 82 -3.78 -6.08 -15.53
N ASP A 83 -2.56 -5.70 -15.94
CA ASP A 83 -1.73 -6.47 -16.86
C ASP A 83 -1.42 -7.87 -16.26
N TRP A 84 -1.04 -7.94 -14.97
CA TRP A 84 -0.79 -9.21 -14.28
C TRP A 84 -2.02 -10.12 -14.21
N PHE A 85 -3.21 -9.58 -13.94
CA PHE A 85 -4.45 -10.36 -13.99
C PHE A 85 -4.79 -10.83 -15.41
N SER A 86 -4.41 -10.06 -16.43
CA SER A 86 -4.64 -10.43 -17.83
C SER A 86 -3.70 -11.54 -18.32
N ASP A 87 -2.48 -11.59 -17.78
CA ASP A 87 -1.49 -12.65 -18.07
C ASP A 87 -1.93 -14.01 -17.49
N LEU A 88 -2.71 -14.00 -16.40
CA LEU A 88 -3.25 -15.22 -15.81
C LEU A 88 -4.57 -15.62 -16.49
N ASN A 89 -4.57 -16.73 -17.22
CA ASN A 89 -5.82 -17.30 -17.71
C ASN A 89 -6.72 -17.73 -16.52
N SER A 90 -8.03 -17.62 -16.70
CA SER A 90 -9.08 -18.10 -15.80
C SER A 90 -8.83 -19.49 -15.19
N ASP A 91 -8.23 -20.43 -15.93
CA ASP A 91 -7.91 -21.78 -15.44
C ASP A 91 -6.75 -21.78 -14.43
N GLU A 92 -5.72 -20.96 -14.66
CA GLU A 92 -4.55 -20.83 -13.79
C GLU A 92 -4.88 -20.10 -12.48
N LEU A 93 -5.75 -19.08 -12.55
CA LEU A 93 -6.31 -18.41 -11.38
C LEU A 93 -7.13 -19.36 -10.50
N GLN A 94 -7.93 -20.24 -11.12
CA GLN A 94 -8.72 -21.24 -10.39
C GLN A 94 -7.84 -22.28 -9.70
N MET A 95 -6.71 -22.67 -10.29
CA MET A 95 -5.76 -23.57 -9.64
C MET A 95 -5.07 -22.94 -8.42
N LEU A 96 -4.80 -21.63 -8.45
CA LEU A 96 -4.17 -20.92 -7.33
C LEU A 96 -5.13 -20.64 -6.16
N LEU A 97 -6.38 -20.28 -6.47
CA LEU A 97 -7.43 -19.94 -5.49
C LEU A 97 -8.24 -21.17 -5.04
N GLY A 98 -8.11 -22.29 -5.75
CA GLY A 98 -8.81 -23.53 -5.44
C GLY A 98 -8.44 -24.06 -4.05
N PRO A 99 -9.37 -24.77 -3.39
CA PRO A 99 -9.11 -25.35 -2.07
C PRO A 99 -7.89 -26.27 -2.16
N ARG A 100 -6.89 -26.01 -1.30
CA ARG A 100 -5.73 -26.90 -1.13
C ARG A 100 -6.28 -28.25 -0.68
N ASN A 101 -6.23 -29.25 -1.55
CA ASN A 101 -6.67 -30.60 -1.23
C ASN A 101 -5.68 -31.22 -0.23
N GLU A 102 -5.92 -30.98 1.06
CA GLU A 102 -5.33 -31.74 2.15
C GLU A 102 -6.02 -33.09 2.21
N ASN A 103 -5.69 -34.04 1.32
CA ASN A 103 -5.96 -35.47 1.49
C ASN A 103 -5.11 -36.30 0.53
N ASN A 104 -4.11 -37.01 1.10
CA ASN A 104 -3.54 -38.31 0.72
C ASN A 104 -2.05 -38.35 1.14
N ALA A 105 -1.51 -39.33 1.85
CA ALA A 105 -2.06 -40.47 2.58
C ALA A 105 -0.92 -40.98 3.49
N GLU A 106 -1.08 -40.88 4.81
CA GLU A 106 -0.43 -41.82 5.73
C GLU A 106 -1.43 -42.94 5.98
N SER A 107 -1.18 -44.09 5.35
CA SER A 107 -1.63 -45.43 5.78
C SER A 107 -0.79 -46.47 5.04
#